data_AF-A0A7K4WZZ2-F1
#
_entry.id   AF-A0A7K4WZZ2-F1
#
_cell.length_a   1.000
_cell.length_b   1.000
_cell.length_c   1.000
_cell.angle_alpha   90.00
_cell.angle_beta   90.00
_cell.angle_gamma   90.00
#
_symmetry.space_group_name_H-M   'P 1'
#
loop_
_entity.id
_entity.type
_entity.pdbx_description
1 polymer ?
#
loop_
_entity_poly.entity_id
_entity_poly.type
_entity_poly.pdbx_seq_one_letter_code
_entity_poly.pdbx_strand_id
1 'polypeptide(L)' 'CPEAWVGYQGVCYYLSRDEGTWEQGQDRCSELGASLAVLSDEEMGFLFRLRGNMDYWLGLRR' A
#
# COMPACT_ATOMS: atom_id res chain seq x y z
N CYS A 1 -12.29 7.37 -0.10
CA CYS A 1 -11.47 6.43 -0.90
C CYS A 1 -12.38 5.66 -1.83
N PRO A 2 -11.89 5.18 -2.98
CA PRO A 2 -12.66 4.28 -3.86
C PRO A 2 -13.10 3.02 -3.10
N GLU A 3 -14.09 2.32 -3.65
CA GLU A 3 -14.54 1.04 -3.08
C GLU A 3 -13.37 0.06 -2.97
N ALA A 4 -13.30 -0.70 -1.86
CA ALA A 4 -12.21 -1.61 -1.50
C ALA A 4 -10.86 -0.99 -1.08
N TRP A 5 -10.76 0.35 -0.97
CA TRP A 5 -9.58 1.03 -0.43
C TRP A 5 -9.75 1.36 1.05
N VAL A 6 -8.64 1.38 1.79
CA VAL A 6 -8.61 1.76 3.20
C VAL A 6 -8.26 3.25 3.30
N GLY A 7 -9.08 4.04 4.01
CA GLY A 7 -8.79 5.44 4.28
C GLY A 7 -8.18 5.65 5.67
N TYR A 8 -7.07 6.39 5.75
CA TYR A 8 -6.48 6.84 7.02
C TYR A 8 -5.86 8.23 6.85
N GLN A 9 -6.14 9.15 7.78
CA GLN A 9 -5.63 10.53 7.76
C GLN A 9 -5.76 11.28 6.41
N GLY A 10 -6.84 11.03 5.66
CA GLY A 10 -7.07 11.67 4.36
C GLY A 10 -6.32 11.03 3.18
N VAL A 11 -5.53 9.99 3.43
CA VAL A 11 -4.85 9.17 2.42
C VAL A 11 -5.63 7.87 2.19
N CYS A 12 -5.60 7.37 0.96
CA CYS A 12 -6.25 6.13 0.55
C CYS A 12 -5.21 5.07 0.18
N TYR A 13 -5.26 3.92 0.84
CA TYR A 13 -4.34 2.81 0.64
C TYR A 13 -5.05 1.65 -0.05
N TYR A 14 -4.47 1.18 -1.14
CA TYR A 14 -4.84 -0.07 -1.76
C TYR A 14 -3.88 -1.17 -1.29
N LEU A 15 -4.43 -2.19 -0.65
CA LEU A 15 -3.67 -3.31 -0.13
C LEU A 15 -3.77 -4.46 -1.13
N SER A 16 -2.79 -4.50 -2.05
CA SER A 16 -2.72 -5.54 -3.08
C SER A 16 -2.65 -6.93 -2.46
N ARG A 17 -3.27 -7.91 -3.12
CA ARG A 17 -3.08 -9.35 -2.84
C ARG A 17 -2.19 -10.02 -3.87
N ASP A 18 -1.74 -9.25 -4.87
CA ASP A 18 -0.90 -9.74 -5.95
C ASP A 18 0.53 -9.86 -5.42
N GLU A 19 1.13 -11.04 -5.60
CA GLU A 19 2.55 -11.27 -5.34
C GLU A 19 3.38 -10.88 -6.56
N GLY A 20 4.64 -10.51 -6.34
CA GLY A 20 5.54 -10.13 -7.43
C GLY A 20 6.77 -9.36 -6.96
N THR A 21 7.48 -8.75 -7.89
CA THR A 21 8.59 -7.86 -7.60
C THR A 21 8.11 -6.46 -7.23
N TRP A 22 9.03 -5.64 -6.70
CA TRP A 22 8.76 -4.24 -6.40
C TRP A 22 8.29 -3.47 -7.65
N GLU A 23 8.93 -3.70 -8.80
CA GLU A 23 8.59 -3.06 -10.07
C GLU A 23 7.16 -3.42 -10.50
N GLN A 24 6.79 -4.70 -10.41
CA GLN A 24 5.43 -5.15 -10.72
C GLN A 24 4.41 -4.51 -9.78
N GLY A 25 4.73 -4.35 -8.49
CA GLY A 25 3.89 -3.64 -7.54
C GLY A 25 3.70 -2.16 -7.91
N GLN A 26 4.78 -1.49 -8.32
CA GLN A 26 4.71 -0.08 -8.75
C GLN A 26 3.92 0.09 -10.05
N ASP A 27 4.10 -0.80 -11.02
CA ASP A 27 3.32 -0.79 -12.27
C ASP A 27 1.83 -1.00 -11.97
N ARG A 28 1.50 -1.94 -11.09
CA ARG A 28 0.12 -2.19 -10.63
C ARG A 28 -0.50 -0.97 -9.95
N CYS A 29 0.24 -0.31 -9.06
CA CYS A 29 -0.23 0.93 -8.44
C CYS A 29 -0.47 2.02 -9.49
N SER A 30 0.40 2.13 -10.49
CA SER A 30 0.30 3.11 -11.57
C SER A 30 -0.95 2.88 -12.44
N GLU A 31 -1.29 1.62 -12.74
CA GLU A 31 -2.53 1.25 -13.44
C GLU A 31 -3.80 1.71 -12.69
N LEU A 32 -3.72 1.76 -11.36
CA LEU A 32 -4.81 2.24 -10.48
C LEU A 32 -4.78 3.76 -10.26
N GLY A 33 -3.90 4.50 -10.95
CA GLY A 33 -3.72 5.93 -10.76
C GLY A 33 -3.06 6.31 -9.42
N ALA A 34 -2.27 5.40 -8.85
CA ALA A 34 -1.58 5.55 -7.56
C ALA A 34 -0.09 5.19 -7.66
N SER A 35 0.58 5.17 -6.52
CA SER A 35 1.98 4.74 -6.38
C SER A 35 2.14 3.83 -5.17
N LEU A 36 3.23 3.05 -5.10
CA LEU A 36 3.55 2.33 -3.88
C LEU A 36 3.62 3.31 -2.70
N ALA A 37 3.02 2.91 -1.58
CA ALA A 37 2.86 3.78 -0.43
C ALA A 37 4.21 3.97 0.29
N VAL A 38 4.52 5.21 0.66
CA VAL A 38 5.56 5.53 1.64
C VAL A 38 4.84 5.79 2.95
N LEU A 39 5.11 4.95 3.94
CA LEU A 39 4.40 4.96 5.22
C LEU A 39 5.29 5.54 6.32
N SER A 40 4.70 6.37 7.16
CA SER A 40 5.19 6.69 8.51
C SER A 40 4.95 5.52 9.47
N ASP A 41 5.61 5.57 10.62
CA ASP A 41 5.45 4.55 11.68
C ASP A 41 3.99 4.45 12.17
N GLU A 42 3.25 5.57 12.19
CA GLU A 42 1.86 5.61 12.60
C GLU A 42 0.95 4.88 11.59
N GLU A 43 1.11 5.20 10.30
CA GLU A 43 0.37 4.54 9.21
C GLU A 43 0.69 3.04 9.15
N MET A 44 1.96 2.66 9.34
CA MET A 44 2.39 1.27 9.39
C MET A 44 1.71 0.53 10.54
N GLY A 45 1.67 1.12 11.74
CA GLY A 45 0.99 0.53 12.91
C GLY A 45 -0.53 0.43 12.74
N PHE A 46 -1.16 1.31 11.97
CA PHE A 46 -2.58 1.21 11.61
C PHE A 46 -2.83 0.07 10.61
N LEU A 47 -2.04 0.00 9.53
CA LEU A 47 -2.17 -1.04 8.51
C LEU A 47 -1.90 -2.45 9.06
N PHE A 48 -0.89 -2.58 9.94
CA PHE A 48 -0.59 -3.82 10.62
C PHE A 48 -1.77 -4.32 11.48
N ARG A 49 -2.46 -3.42 12.19
CA ARG A 49 -3.66 -3.77 12.97
C ARG A 49 -4.83 -4.23 12.11
N LEU A 50 -4.92 -3.77 10.85
CA LEU A 50 -6.00 -4.13 9.93
C LEU A 50 -5.80 -5.47 9.22
N ARG A 51 -4.57 -5.78 8.82
CA ARG A 51 -4.27 -6.93 7.95
C ARG A 51 -3.35 -7.98 8.57
N GLY A 52 -2.83 -7.71 9.77
CA GLY A 52 -1.87 -8.57 10.43
C GLY A 52 -0.48 -8.45 9.81
N ASN A 53 0.33 -9.50 10.01
CA ASN A 53 1.72 -9.55 9.58
C ASN A 53 1.81 -10.11 8.15
N MET A 54 1.55 -9.24 7.17
CA MET A 54 1.77 -9.54 5.75
C MET A 54 2.87 -8.63 5.21
N ASP A 55 3.73 -9.19 4.38
CA ASP A 55 4.78 -8.45 3.69
C ASP A 55 4.19 -7.69 2.50
N TYR A 56 4.44 -6.39 2.46
CA TYR A 56 3.99 -5.50 1.39
C TYR A 56 5.18 -4.76 0.79
N TRP A 57 5.18 -4.63 -0.54
CA TRP A 57 6.08 -3.67 -1.19
C TRP A 57 5.67 -2.24 -0.83
N LEU A 58 6.66 -1.44 -0.43
CA LEU A 58 6.50 -0.02 -0.10
C LEU A 58 7.30 0.82 -1.09
N GLY A 59 6.98 2.11 -1.21
CA GLY A 59 7.59 3.05 -2.15
C GLY A 59 9.05 3.44 -1.84
N LEU A 60 9.77 2.63 -1.06
CA LEU A 60 11.16 2.83 -0.71
C LEU A 60 12.06 2.21 -1.77
N ARG A 61 12.96 3.00 -2.37
CA ARG A 61 13.93 2.56 -3.39
C ARG A 61 15.32 3.11 -3.05
N ARG A 62 16.36 2.31 -3.27
CA ARG A 62 17.77 2.69 -3.06
C ARG A 62 18.41 3.23 -4.34
#